data_AF-A0A3D1JVA1-F1
#
_entry.id   AF-A0A3D1JVA1-F1
#
_cell.length_a   1.000
_cell.length_b   1.000
_cell.length_c   1.000
_cell.angle_alpha   90.00
_cell.angle_beta   90.00
_cell.angle_gamma   90.00
#
_symmetry.space_group_name_H-M   'P 1'
#
loop_
_entity.id
_entity.type
_entity.pdbx_description
1 polymer ?
#
loop_
_entity_poly.entity_id
_entity_poly.type
_entity_poly.pdbx_seq_one_letter_code
_entity_poly.pdbx_strand_id
1 'polypeptide(L)'
;MTPHFLTRTLALGAVALLATGCVSTGDPYYNDPPPYYRGYESGVMYPPGAYPVYPVAPPPAQWRHTDRERWERENRIYERDRDRWQREHDRTRVERERERDLNARRERELREQNARRDRDAGVREMREREEARRLQAERERRNRTAPDGGPRRDYDRYNPSTGQWLPKSEDLP
;
A
#
# COMPACT_ATOMS: atom_id res chain seq x y z
N MET A 1 35.29 0.18 -16.44
CA MET A 1 33.99 -0.52 -16.62
C MET A 1 33.02 0.04 -15.60
N THR A 2 32.01 0.78 -16.03
CA THR A 2 31.13 1.54 -15.12
C THR A 2 30.11 0.60 -14.45
N PRO A 3 29.82 0.80 -13.14
CA PRO A 3 28.98 -0.10 -12.32
C PRO A 3 27.52 -0.17 -12.81
N HIS A 4 27.12 0.73 -13.71
CA HIS A 4 25.79 0.78 -14.29
C HIS A 4 25.57 -0.29 -15.38
N PHE A 5 26.64 -0.81 -16.00
CA PHE A 5 26.50 -1.90 -16.97
C PHE A 5 26.21 -3.24 -16.28
N LEU A 6 26.88 -3.53 -15.15
CA LEU A 6 26.69 -4.79 -14.41
C LEU A 6 25.31 -4.90 -13.75
N THR A 7 24.79 -3.79 -13.24
CA THR A 7 23.45 -3.74 -12.64
C THR A 7 22.35 -3.87 -13.69
N ARG A 8 22.55 -3.28 -14.87
CA ARG A 8 21.61 -3.38 -15.99
C ARG A 8 21.59 -4.78 -16.62
N THR A 9 22.72 -5.47 -16.72
CA THR A 9 22.74 -6.86 -17.22
C THR A 9 22.09 -7.84 -16.23
N LEU A 10 22.30 -7.66 -14.92
CA LEU A 10 21.61 -8.45 -13.89
C LEU A 10 20.09 -8.23 -13.89
N ALA A 11 19.65 -6.97 -14.01
CA ALA A 11 18.23 -6.65 -14.10
C ALA A 11 17.57 -7.24 -15.34
N LEU A 12 18.24 -7.16 -16.51
CA LEU A 12 17.74 -7.76 -17.75
C LEU A 12 17.69 -9.29 -17.66
N GLY A 13 18.66 -9.93 -17.00
CA GLY A 13 18.65 -11.38 -16.76
C GLY A 13 17.50 -11.84 -15.85
N ALA A 14 17.18 -11.08 -14.81
CA ALA A 14 16.07 -11.38 -13.90
C ALA A 14 14.70 -11.26 -14.59
N VAL A 15 14.51 -10.24 -15.44
CA VAL A 15 13.28 -10.05 -16.21
C VAL A 15 13.10 -11.15 -17.26
N ALA A 16 14.18 -11.61 -17.91
CA ALA A 16 14.13 -12.69 -18.89
C ALA A 16 13.73 -14.05 -18.26
N LEU A 17 14.20 -14.36 -17.05
CA LEU A 17 13.80 -15.56 -16.30
C LEU A 17 12.33 -15.49 -15.84
N LEU A 18 11.84 -14.32 -15.43
CA LEU A 18 10.43 -14.16 -15.09
C LEU A 18 9.52 -14.27 -16.31
N ALA A 19 9.92 -13.73 -17.46
CA ALA A 19 9.13 -13.80 -18.69
C ALA A 19 9.08 -15.23 -19.28
N THR A 20 10.17 -16.00 -19.17
CA THR A 20 10.19 -17.42 -19.59
C THR A 20 9.47 -18.33 -18.60
N GLY A 21 9.40 -17.98 -17.31
CA GLY A 21 8.59 -18.68 -16.31
C GLY A 21 7.08 -18.52 -16.47
N CYS A 22 6.61 -17.47 -17.14
CA CYS A 22 5.17 -17.21 -17.34
C CYS A 22 4.53 -17.98 -18.50
N VAL A 23 5.30 -18.69 -19.35
CA VAL A 23 4.75 -19.45 -20.51
C VAL A 23 4.58 -20.95 -20.19
N SER A 24 5.02 -21.43 -19.03
CA SER A 24 4.89 -22.84 -18.62
C SER A 24 4.05 -23.01 -17.36
N THR A 25 2.93 -22.29 -17.27
CA THR A 25 1.86 -22.60 -16.31
C THR A 25 0.67 -23.23 -17.05
N GLY A 26 0.97 -24.27 -17.84
CA GLY A 26 -0.03 -25.27 -18.19
C GLY A 26 -0.31 -26.08 -16.93
N ASP A 27 -1.37 -25.71 -16.22
CA ASP A 27 -1.82 -26.35 -15.00
C ASP A 27 -2.09 -27.85 -15.27
N PRO A 28 -1.34 -28.81 -14.67
CA PRO A 28 -1.58 -30.23 -14.91
C PRO A 28 -2.91 -30.71 -14.31
N TYR A 29 -3.58 -29.87 -13.52
CA TYR A 29 -4.84 -30.19 -12.86
C TYR A 29 -6.09 -29.90 -13.72
N TYR A 30 -5.93 -29.25 -14.89
CA TYR A 30 -7.02 -28.94 -15.83
C TYR A 30 -6.84 -29.57 -17.23
N ASN A 31 -5.94 -30.54 -17.39
CA ASN A 31 -5.97 -31.35 -18.61
C ASN A 31 -7.25 -32.20 -18.60
N ASP A 32 -8.04 -32.10 -19.67
CA ASP A 32 -9.14 -33.01 -19.95
C ASP A 32 -8.68 -34.46 -19.74
N PRO A 33 -9.43 -35.29 -19.00
CA PRO A 33 -9.09 -36.70 -18.91
C PRO A 33 -9.08 -37.29 -20.32
N PRO A 34 -8.10 -38.16 -20.66
CA PRO A 34 -8.07 -38.80 -21.97
C PRO A 34 -9.43 -39.48 -22.22
N PRO A 35 -10.07 -39.27 -23.39
CA PRO A 35 -11.20 -40.09 -23.75
C PRO A 35 -10.67 -41.52 -23.91
N TYR A 36 -11.53 -42.51 -23.66
CA TYR A 36 -11.28 -43.96 -23.80
C TYR A 36 -10.92 -44.71 -22.51
N TYR A 37 -11.91 -44.81 -21.62
CA TYR A 37 -12.44 -46.14 -21.30
C TYR A 37 -13.10 -46.72 -22.57
N ARG A 38 -12.32 -47.35 -23.45
CA ARG A 38 -12.87 -48.26 -24.46
C ARG A 38 -12.56 -49.67 -23.96
N GLY A 39 -13.63 -50.42 -23.71
CA GLY A 39 -13.59 -51.74 -23.10
C GLY A 39 -12.48 -52.62 -23.69
N TYR A 40 -11.77 -53.29 -22.80
CA TYR A 40 -11.03 -54.48 -23.17
C TYR A 40 -12.01 -55.43 -23.83
N GLU A 41 -11.79 -55.65 -25.12
CA GLU A 41 -12.47 -56.65 -25.92
C GLU A 41 -12.35 -58.02 -25.25
N SER A 42 -13.47 -58.71 -25.31
CA SER A 42 -13.68 -60.10 -24.94
C SER A 42 -12.59 -61.01 -25.50
N GLY A 43 -11.80 -61.62 -24.61
CA GLY A 43 -10.77 -62.56 -25.01
C GLY A 43 -10.41 -63.64 -24.00
N VAL A 44 -11.19 -63.87 -22.93
CA VAL A 44 -11.08 -65.11 -22.16
C VAL A 44 -12.46 -65.50 -21.63
N MET A 45 -13.02 -66.57 -22.19
CA MET A 45 -14.18 -67.26 -21.60
C MET A 45 -13.73 -67.90 -20.29
N TYR A 46 -13.96 -67.25 -19.15
CA TYR A 46 -13.98 -67.93 -17.86
C TYR A 46 -15.43 -68.32 -17.54
N PRO A 47 -15.72 -69.59 -17.23
CA PRO A 47 -17.06 -69.99 -16.78
C PRO A 47 -17.41 -69.25 -15.48
N PRO A 48 -18.67 -68.83 -15.28
CA PRO A 48 -19.08 -68.11 -14.08
C PRO A 48 -19.13 -69.11 -12.92
N GLY A 49 -18.09 -69.13 -12.08
CA GLY A 49 -18.15 -69.97 -10.86
C GLY A 49 -16.84 -70.37 -10.17
N ALA A 50 -15.67 -69.91 -10.60
CA ALA A 50 -14.42 -70.29 -9.94
C ALA A 50 -13.53 -69.08 -9.64
N TYR A 51 -13.89 -68.30 -8.62
CA TYR A 51 -12.91 -67.47 -7.93
C TYR A 51 -12.08 -68.40 -7.04
N PRO A 52 -10.75 -68.48 -7.18
CA PRO A 52 -9.94 -69.09 -6.12
C PRO A 52 -10.04 -68.16 -4.91
N VAL A 53 -10.87 -68.56 -3.94
CA VAL A 53 -10.89 -67.96 -2.61
C VAL A 53 -9.57 -68.36 -1.96
N TYR A 54 -8.54 -67.54 -2.16
CA TYR A 54 -7.34 -67.62 -1.35
C TYR A 54 -7.75 -67.31 0.10
N PRO A 55 -7.46 -68.18 1.08
CA PRO A 55 -7.63 -67.82 2.47
C PRO A 55 -6.61 -66.72 2.77
N VAL A 56 -7.06 -65.45 2.76
CA VAL A 56 -6.30 -64.34 3.30
C VAL A 56 -6.26 -64.57 4.80
N ALA A 57 -5.19 -65.20 5.29
CA ALA A 57 -4.94 -65.29 6.71
C ALA A 57 -4.93 -63.85 7.27
N PRO A 58 -5.79 -63.52 8.26
CA PRO A 58 -5.76 -62.21 8.85
C PRO A 58 -4.34 -61.97 9.39
N PRO A 59 -3.75 -60.79 9.15
CA PRO A 59 -2.39 -60.51 9.62
C PRO A 59 -2.34 -60.75 11.13
N PRO A 60 -1.24 -61.33 11.64
CA PRO A 60 -1.16 -61.75 13.03
C PRO A 60 -1.43 -60.55 13.95
N ALA A 61 -2.31 -60.71 14.94
CA ALA A 61 -2.86 -59.61 15.75
C ALA A 61 -1.80 -58.67 16.36
N GLN A 62 -0.62 -59.22 16.64
CA GLN A 62 0.59 -58.51 17.05
C GLN A 62 1.02 -57.35 16.11
N TRP A 63 0.81 -57.45 14.80
CA TRP A 63 1.13 -56.38 13.84
C TRP A 63 0.19 -55.18 13.95
N ARG A 64 -1.07 -55.40 14.31
CA ARG A 64 -2.07 -54.32 14.49
C ARG A 64 -1.81 -53.51 15.75
N HIS A 65 -1.29 -54.13 16.81
CA HIS A 65 -0.90 -53.45 18.04
C HIS A 65 0.32 -52.54 17.84
N THR A 66 1.34 -53.02 17.11
CA THR A 66 2.54 -52.23 16.81
C THR A 66 2.25 -51.05 15.87
N ASP A 67 1.34 -51.21 14.92
CA ASP A 67 0.95 -50.11 14.02
C ASP A 67 0.13 -49.04 14.75
N ARG A 68 -0.74 -49.45 15.68
CA ARG A 68 -1.49 -48.51 16.51
C ARG A 68 -0.57 -47.68 17.40
N GLU A 69 0.41 -48.29 18.07
CA GLU A 69 1.37 -47.54 18.89
C GLU A 69 2.27 -46.62 18.06
N ARG A 70 2.67 -47.06 16.86
CA ARG A 70 3.41 -46.23 15.90
C ARG A 70 2.58 -45.02 15.47
N TRP A 71 1.32 -45.25 15.10
CA TRP A 71 0.38 -44.19 14.72
C TRP A 71 0.10 -43.22 15.87
N GLU A 72 -0.13 -43.71 17.09
CA GLU A 72 -0.35 -42.86 18.27
C GLU A 72 0.89 -42.00 18.58
N ARG A 73 2.10 -42.55 18.40
CA ARG A 73 3.36 -41.81 18.55
C ARG A 73 3.52 -40.73 17.49
N GLU A 74 3.25 -41.06 16.23
CA GLU A 74 3.35 -40.13 15.10
C GLU A 74 2.30 -39.01 15.20
N ASN A 75 1.07 -39.36 15.58
CA ASN A 75 -0.02 -38.41 15.76
C ASN A 75 0.29 -37.42 16.90
N ARG A 76 0.90 -37.89 18.01
CA ARG A 76 1.37 -36.99 19.08
C ARG A 76 2.43 -35.99 18.60
N ILE A 77 3.31 -36.40 17.69
CA ILE A 77 4.30 -35.49 17.09
C ILE A 77 3.59 -34.48 16.19
N TYR A 78 2.66 -34.93 15.36
CA TYR A 78 1.87 -34.08 14.47
C TYR A 78 1.05 -33.03 15.22
N GLU A 79 0.35 -33.41 16.29
CA GLU A 79 -0.39 -32.50 17.15
C GLU A 79 0.52 -31.43 17.77
N ARG A 80 1.69 -31.84 18.27
CA ARG A 80 2.68 -30.91 18.85
C ARG A 80 3.20 -29.91 17.82
N ASP A 81 3.40 -30.36 16.58
CA ASP A 81 3.90 -29.51 15.50
C ASP A 81 2.81 -28.57 14.99
N ARG A 82 1.57 -29.05 14.90
CA ARG A 82 0.39 -28.23 14.60
C ARG A 82 0.19 -27.13 15.64
N ASP A 83 0.32 -27.45 16.93
CA ASP A 83 0.26 -26.48 18.02
C ASP A 83 1.36 -25.43 17.93
N ARG A 84 2.59 -25.86 17.60
CA ARG A 84 3.72 -24.95 17.41
C ARG A 84 3.45 -23.99 16.25
N TRP A 85 3.01 -24.53 15.12
CA TRP A 85 2.66 -23.77 13.93
C TRP A 85 1.53 -22.77 14.20
N GLN A 86 0.47 -23.19 14.91
CA GLN A 86 -0.63 -22.29 15.27
C GLN A 86 -0.15 -21.13 16.15
N ARG A 87 0.65 -21.40 17.18
CA ARG A 87 1.19 -20.35 18.05
C ARG A 87 2.07 -19.36 17.28
N GLU A 88 2.87 -19.84 16.34
CA GLU A 88 3.71 -18.98 15.50
C GLU A 88 2.86 -18.15 14.52
N HIS A 89 1.87 -18.77 13.90
CA HIS A 89 0.93 -18.09 13.02
C HIS A 89 0.13 -17.00 13.77
N ASP A 90 -0.36 -17.30 14.97
CA ASP A 90 -1.08 -16.34 15.81
C ASP A 90 -0.19 -15.18 16.25
N ARG A 91 1.06 -15.44 16.64
CA ARG A 91 2.04 -14.39 16.94
C ARG A 91 2.24 -13.46 15.75
N THR A 92 2.45 -14.04 14.56
CA THR A 92 2.63 -13.29 13.32
C THR A 92 1.40 -12.44 13.00
N ARG A 93 0.19 -12.98 13.23
CA ARG A 93 -1.07 -12.26 13.03
C ARG A 93 -1.18 -11.07 13.99
N VAL A 94 -0.90 -11.28 15.27
CA VAL A 94 -0.93 -10.22 16.30
C VAL A 94 0.11 -9.14 16.02
N GLU A 95 1.30 -9.52 15.55
CA GLU A 95 2.36 -8.57 15.20
C GLU A 95 1.94 -7.68 14.02
N ARG A 96 1.41 -8.27 12.94
CA ARG A 96 0.86 -7.50 11.81
C ARG A 96 -0.29 -6.58 12.21
N GLU A 97 -1.15 -7.02 13.13
CA GLU A 97 -2.24 -6.21 13.65
C GLU A 97 -1.73 -5.01 14.46
N ARG A 98 -0.73 -5.24 15.33
CA ARG A 98 -0.05 -4.16 16.06
C ARG A 98 0.64 -3.18 15.12
N GLU A 99 1.30 -3.67 14.08
CA GLU A 99 1.96 -2.82 13.09
C GLU A 99 0.93 -1.94 12.35
N ARG A 100 -0.21 -2.51 11.96
CA ARG A 100 -1.33 -1.76 11.36
C ARG A 100 -1.88 -0.70 12.31
N ASP A 101 -2.08 -1.01 13.60
CA ASP A 101 -2.56 -0.02 14.58
C ASP A 101 -1.54 1.10 14.79
N LEU A 102 -0.26 0.76 14.92
CA LEU A 102 0.82 1.74 15.05
C LEU A 102 0.92 2.64 13.81
N ASN A 103 0.76 2.07 12.62
CA ASN A 103 0.77 2.85 11.38
C ASN A 103 -0.46 3.77 11.31
N ALA A 104 -1.65 3.25 11.62
CA ALA A 104 -2.89 4.04 11.65
C ALA A 104 -2.85 5.16 12.70
N ARG A 105 -2.16 4.96 13.83
CA ARG A 105 -1.91 6.02 14.83
C ARG A 105 -0.97 7.08 14.28
N ARG A 106 0.17 6.69 13.70
CA ARG A 106 1.14 7.61 13.08
C ARG A 106 0.52 8.43 11.97
N GLU A 107 -0.30 7.81 11.12
CA GLU A 107 -1.00 8.50 10.04
C GLU A 107 -2.00 9.55 10.58
N ARG A 108 -2.75 9.21 11.64
CA ARG A 108 -3.65 10.14 12.31
C ARG A 108 -2.89 11.33 12.92
N GLU A 109 -1.78 11.06 13.59
CA GLU A 109 -0.93 12.09 14.19
C GLU A 109 -0.33 13.02 13.12
N LEU A 110 0.15 12.46 12.01
CA LEU A 110 0.68 13.23 10.89
C LEU A 110 -0.40 14.13 10.26
N ARG A 111 -1.60 13.58 10.04
CA ARG A 111 -2.75 14.35 9.56
C ARG A 111 -3.11 15.48 10.50
N GLU A 112 -3.12 15.22 11.81
CA GLU A 112 -3.44 16.25 12.80
C GLU A 112 -2.36 17.34 12.85
N GLN A 113 -1.09 16.95 12.77
CA GLN A 113 0.02 17.90 12.71
C GLN A 113 -0.05 18.79 11.46
N ASN A 114 -0.34 18.20 10.29
CA ASN A 114 -0.53 18.97 9.05
C ASN A 114 -1.75 19.90 9.16
N ALA A 115 -2.88 19.42 9.68
CA ALA A 115 -4.06 20.25 9.88
C ALA A 115 -3.83 21.39 10.89
N ARG A 116 -2.92 21.23 11.86
CA ARG A 116 -2.47 22.32 12.74
C ARG A 116 -1.59 23.32 11.98
N ARG A 117 -0.61 22.83 11.21
CA ARG A 117 0.25 23.69 10.38
C ARG A 117 -0.54 24.51 9.37
N ASP A 118 -1.51 23.91 8.70
CA ASP A 118 -2.34 24.59 7.70
C ASP A 118 -3.21 25.68 8.34
N ARG A 119 -3.76 25.41 9.53
CA ARG A 119 -4.49 26.43 10.31
C ARG A 119 -3.56 27.57 10.72
N ASP A 120 -2.38 27.28 11.24
CA ASP A 120 -1.42 28.30 11.64
C ASP A 120 -0.93 29.14 10.45
N ALA A 121 -0.71 28.50 9.29
CA ALA A 121 -0.36 29.17 8.05
C ALA A 121 -1.49 30.11 7.59
N GLY A 122 -2.73 29.65 7.60
CA GLY A 122 -3.90 30.47 7.26
C GLY A 122 -4.11 31.65 8.20
N VAL A 123 -3.87 31.48 9.51
CA VAL A 123 -3.93 32.58 10.49
C VAL A 123 -2.85 33.63 10.23
N ARG A 124 -1.61 33.20 9.93
CA ARG A 124 -0.53 34.12 9.58
C ARG A 124 -0.84 34.89 8.31
N GLU A 125 -1.31 34.19 7.27
CA GLU A 125 -1.67 34.83 6.01
C GLU A 125 -2.81 35.86 6.19
N MET A 126 -3.83 35.52 6.97
CA MET A 126 -4.92 36.46 7.29
C MET A 126 -4.40 37.70 8.02
N ARG A 127 -3.49 37.51 8.98
CA ARG A 127 -2.86 38.61 9.71
C ARG A 127 -2.01 39.49 8.80
N GLU A 128 -1.19 38.90 7.93
CA GLU A 128 -0.39 39.62 6.93
C GLU A 128 -1.27 40.43 5.97
N ARG A 129 -2.40 39.84 5.51
CA ARG A 129 -3.38 40.55 4.68
C ARG A 129 -4.05 41.70 5.43
N GLU A 130 -4.38 41.53 6.71
CA GLU A 130 -4.94 42.61 7.53
C GLU A 130 -3.92 43.74 7.74
N GLU A 131 -2.67 43.41 8.05
CA GLU A 131 -1.58 44.37 8.21
C GLU A 131 -1.31 45.14 6.90
N ALA A 132 -1.31 44.44 5.76
CA ALA A 132 -1.21 45.07 4.45
C ALA A 132 -2.38 46.03 4.16
N ARG A 133 -3.62 45.64 4.50
CA ARG A 133 -4.80 46.51 4.39
C ARG A 133 -4.69 47.74 5.30
N ARG A 134 -4.22 47.58 6.54
CA ARG A 134 -3.99 48.69 7.46
C ARG A 134 -2.95 49.66 6.93
N LEU A 135 -1.81 49.16 6.45
CA LEU A 135 -0.76 49.98 5.84
C LEU A 135 -1.27 50.73 4.60
N GLN A 136 -2.11 50.10 3.78
CA GLN A 136 -2.71 50.76 2.61
C GLN A 136 -3.68 51.87 3.03
N ALA A 137 -4.56 51.61 4.01
CA ALA A 137 -5.48 52.61 4.55
C ALA A 137 -4.74 53.79 5.22
N GLU A 138 -3.63 53.52 5.91
CA GLU A 138 -2.78 54.56 6.50
C GLU A 138 -2.09 55.40 5.42
N ARG A 139 -1.58 54.77 4.36
CA ARG A 139 -1.04 55.48 3.19
C ARG A 139 -2.08 56.33 2.50
N GLU A 140 -3.31 55.84 2.34
CA GLU A 140 -4.42 56.62 1.77
C GLU A 140 -4.78 57.81 2.66
N ARG A 141 -4.87 57.62 3.99
CA ARG A 141 -5.06 58.74 4.93
C ARG A 141 -3.94 59.75 4.79
N ARG A 142 -2.68 59.32 4.83
CA ARG A 142 -1.51 60.21 4.65
C ARG A 142 -1.50 60.90 3.29
N ASN A 143 -2.02 60.25 2.24
CA ASN A 143 -2.15 60.85 0.91
C ASN A 143 -3.30 61.85 0.80
N ARG A 144 -4.29 61.81 1.69
CA ARG A 144 -5.41 62.77 1.75
C ARG A 144 -5.16 63.93 2.71
N THR A 145 -4.26 63.76 3.69
CA THR A 145 -3.91 64.79 4.66
C THR A 145 -2.62 65.52 4.25
N ALA A 146 -2.61 66.84 4.34
CA ALA A 146 -1.41 67.64 4.14
C ALA A 146 -0.44 67.53 5.33
N PRO A 147 0.85 67.90 5.18
CA PRO A 147 1.85 67.81 6.25
C PRO A 147 1.49 68.58 7.53
N ASP A 148 0.57 69.54 7.43
CA ASP A 148 0.04 70.39 8.50
C ASP A 148 -1.20 69.79 9.21
N GLY A 149 -1.66 68.60 8.79
CA GLY A 149 -2.84 67.93 9.36
C GLY A 149 -4.18 68.38 8.78
N GLY A 150 -4.19 69.31 7.83
CA GLY A 150 -5.40 69.77 7.12
C GLY A 150 -5.77 68.89 5.92
N PRO A 151 -6.96 69.09 5.31
CA PRO A 151 -7.27 68.53 4.01
C PRO A 151 -6.26 69.04 2.97
N ARG A 152 -5.64 68.14 2.20
CA ARG A 152 -4.69 68.52 1.12
C ARG A 152 -5.34 69.53 0.18
N ARG A 153 -4.75 70.72 0.05
CA ARG A 153 -5.20 71.75 -0.87
C ARG A 153 -4.52 71.57 -2.22
N ASP A 154 -5.15 72.05 -3.28
CA ASP A 154 -4.63 71.92 -4.65
C ASP A 154 -3.21 72.46 -4.81
N TYR A 155 -2.77 73.41 -3.97
CA TYR A 155 -1.42 73.97 -3.98
C TYR A 155 -0.32 73.00 -3.52
N ASP A 156 -0.62 71.99 -2.69
CA ASP A 156 0.37 70.99 -2.20
C ASP A 156 0.72 69.91 -3.25
N ARG A 157 0.04 69.98 -4.39
CA ARG A 157 0.12 69.05 -5.51
C ARG A 157 1.18 69.44 -6.54
N TYR A 158 1.71 70.66 -6.43
CA TYR A 158 2.77 71.13 -7.31
C TYR A 158 4.12 70.55 -6.84
N ASN A 159 4.81 69.83 -7.72
CA ASN A 159 6.19 69.42 -7.45
C ASN A 159 7.16 70.48 -8.01
N PRO A 160 7.80 71.29 -7.17
CA PRO A 160 8.71 72.36 -7.63
C PRO A 160 9.99 71.82 -8.29
N SER A 161 10.34 70.55 -8.05
CA SER A 161 11.55 69.94 -8.64
C SER A 161 11.35 69.48 -10.09
N THR A 162 10.12 69.11 -10.47
CA THR A 162 9.79 68.64 -11.83
C THR A 162 8.90 69.62 -12.59
N GLY A 163 8.41 70.68 -11.93
CA GLY A 163 7.51 71.67 -12.50
C GLY A 163 6.11 71.16 -12.83
N GLN A 164 5.77 69.93 -12.40
CA GLN A 164 4.52 69.27 -12.75
C GLN A 164 3.57 69.15 -11.57
N TRP A 165 2.27 69.20 -11.89
CA TRP A 165 1.19 68.93 -10.95
C TRP A 165 0.98 67.41 -10.83
N LEU A 166 0.89 66.89 -9.61
CA LEU A 166 0.47 65.50 -9.35
C LEU A 166 -0.98 65.30 -9.88
N PRO A 167 -1.34 64.10 -10.40
CA PRO A 167 -2.62 63.79 -11.08
C PRO A 167 -3.84 63.78 -10.14
N LYS A 168 -5.04 64.19 -10.62
CA LYS A 168 -6.25 64.30 -9.77
C LYS A 168 -6.70 62.95 -9.30
N SER A 169 -7.25 62.88 -8.09
CA SER A 169 -7.93 61.66 -7.62
C SER A 169 -9.09 61.27 -8.54
N GLU A 170 -9.61 62.23 -9.32
CA GLU A 170 -10.59 62.06 -10.38
C GLU A 170 -9.98 61.53 -11.71
N ASP A 171 -8.66 61.65 -11.89
CA ASP A 171 -7.95 61.20 -13.10
C ASP A 171 -7.37 59.77 -12.95
N LEU A 172 -7.54 59.14 -11.78
CA LEU A 172 -7.12 57.77 -11.52
C LEU A 172 -8.30 56.81 -11.79
N PRO A 173 -8.10 55.73 -12.57
CA PRO A 173 -9.17 54.78 -12.95
C PRO A 173 -9.72 53.98 -11.77
#